data_AF-A0A2X0NFM6-F1
#
_entry.id   AF-A0A2X0NFM6-F1
#
_cell.length_a   1.000
_cell.length_b   1.000
_cell.length_c   1.000
_cell.angle_alpha   90.00
_cell.angle_beta   90.00
_cell.angle_gamma   90.00
#
_symmetry.space_group_name_H-M   'P 1'
#
loop_
_entity.id
_entity.type
_entity.pdbx_description
1 polymer ?
#
loop_
_entity_poly.entity_id
_entity_poly.type
_entity_poly.pdbx_seq_one_letter_code
_entity_poly.pdbx_strand_id
1 'polypeptide(L)'
;MDRDSLRIKVKLLLLEKFGDDFEPRPFQINAIAGLLELDRKRGCTNTFDAVFVAAPTGSGKSTLFEAMSLVFGKRAITIIISPLNALSEHQAAKLCMRGKMAVVVSKKTWEDGKLYEQLKDRLCEVEYIFISPEMNARNVRWSELIFTSSFRERIKLLVYNEAIKIAEWGLTGRKDRVGAMAHTTEGSNPFRAEYAQIVQQRLRIGCQTLFLTAGAPPDKIDKILAVATISKSRTFFAKADLFRPNLRNIVVEMTPHTKATMTDIPRMFSVRSNSSSIPQSIVYCNTREETSIGLSALHKSWGLEVTVDSPLARQKRGFQVFRVTLAEKLSSARLRRMPRRKNRYDVAWRCSDDCKRTRVAPSECVKAAKSEV
;
A
#
# COMPACT_ATOMS: atom_id res chain seq x y z
N MET A 1 -5.69 35.46 4.79
CA MET A 1 -5.32 34.88 3.47
C MET A 1 -6.55 34.16 2.96
N ASP A 2 -7.08 34.56 1.82
CA ASP A 2 -8.20 33.86 1.19
C ASP A 2 -7.78 32.46 0.70
N ARG A 3 -8.77 31.62 0.36
CA ARG A 3 -8.56 30.22 0.00
C ARG A 3 -7.83 30.04 -1.34
N ASP A 4 -8.00 30.96 -2.27
CA ASP A 4 -7.39 30.87 -3.59
C ASP A 4 -5.91 31.27 -3.56
N SER A 5 -5.57 32.30 -2.78
CA SER A 5 -4.20 32.63 -2.39
C SER A 5 -3.49 31.47 -1.69
N LEU A 6 -4.21 30.69 -0.85
CA LEU A 6 -3.64 29.49 -0.22
C LEU A 6 -3.32 28.40 -1.25
N ARG A 7 -4.24 28.16 -2.19
CA ARG A 7 -4.05 27.17 -3.24
C ARG A 7 -2.88 27.53 -4.15
N ILE A 8 -2.74 28.81 -4.52
CA ILE A 8 -1.60 29.30 -5.29
C ILE A 8 -0.30 29.07 -4.52
N LYS A 9 -0.26 29.44 -3.24
CA LYS A 9 0.92 29.20 -2.39
C LYS A 9 1.28 27.71 -2.31
N VAL A 10 0.28 26.84 -2.11
CA VAL A 10 0.49 25.38 -2.07
C VAL A 10 1.01 24.86 -3.40
N LYS A 11 0.49 25.34 -4.52
CA LYS A 11 0.96 24.97 -5.86
C LYS A 11 2.45 25.31 -6.02
N LEU A 12 2.84 26.54 -5.65
CA LEU A 12 4.24 26.97 -5.73
C LEU A 12 5.16 26.14 -4.84
N LEU A 13 4.75 25.85 -3.59
CA LEU A 13 5.50 24.99 -2.67
C LEU A 13 5.69 23.57 -3.21
N LEU A 14 4.70 23.03 -3.93
CA LEU A 14 4.81 21.71 -4.55
C LEU A 14 5.79 21.72 -5.73
N LEU A 15 5.77 22.76 -6.56
CA LEU A 15 6.73 22.93 -7.67
C LEU A 15 8.16 23.06 -7.15
N GLU A 16 8.37 23.89 -6.12
CA GLU A 16 9.69 24.05 -5.47
C GLU A 16 10.25 22.70 -4.96
N LYS A 17 9.38 21.84 -4.41
CA LYS A 17 9.82 20.57 -3.81
C LYS A 17 10.01 19.43 -4.81
N PHE A 18 9.18 19.37 -5.85
CA PHE A 18 9.15 18.23 -6.78
C PHE A 18 9.69 18.56 -8.17
N GLY A 19 10.08 19.82 -8.41
CA GLY A 19 10.57 20.33 -9.69
C GLY A 19 9.44 20.92 -10.55
N ASP A 20 9.82 21.73 -11.53
CA ASP A 20 8.88 22.42 -12.42
C ASP A 20 8.09 21.47 -13.32
N ASP A 21 8.63 20.28 -13.60
CA ASP A 21 7.95 19.22 -14.36
C ASP A 21 6.84 18.53 -13.55
N PHE A 22 6.74 18.79 -12.24
CA PHE A 22 5.69 18.23 -11.41
C PHE A 22 4.37 18.98 -11.62
N GLU A 23 3.34 18.30 -12.13
CA GLU A 23 2.02 18.89 -12.25
C GLU A 23 1.13 18.52 -11.04
N PRO A 24 0.96 19.42 -10.04
CA PRO A 24 0.15 19.13 -8.87
C PRO A 24 -1.34 19.05 -9.24
N ARG A 25 -1.95 17.91 -8.91
CA ARG A 25 -3.37 17.68 -9.19
C ARG A 25 -4.26 18.49 -8.25
N PRO A 26 -5.47 18.90 -8.67
CA PRO A 26 -6.35 19.72 -7.84
C PRO A 26 -6.64 19.13 -6.46
N PHE A 27 -6.82 17.82 -6.34
CA PHE A 27 -7.05 17.18 -5.03
C PHE A 27 -5.82 17.26 -4.12
N GLN A 28 -4.59 17.26 -4.67
CA GLN A 28 -3.35 17.39 -3.91
C GLN A 28 -3.25 18.79 -3.31
N ILE A 29 -3.49 19.81 -4.14
CA ILE A 29 -3.51 21.21 -3.72
C ILE A 29 -4.57 21.42 -2.63
N ASN A 30 -5.80 20.95 -2.88
CA ASN A 30 -6.91 21.11 -1.94
C ASN A 30 -6.67 20.39 -0.61
N ALA A 31 -6.13 19.16 -0.63
CA ALA A 31 -5.84 18.41 0.58
C ALA A 31 -4.74 19.08 1.43
N ILE A 32 -3.65 19.54 0.80
CA ILE A 32 -2.56 20.24 1.51
C ILE A 32 -3.03 21.60 2.03
N ALA A 33 -3.83 22.33 1.25
CA ALA A 33 -4.48 23.56 1.72
C ALA A 33 -5.37 23.28 2.94
N GLY A 34 -6.16 22.20 2.92
CA GLY A 34 -6.94 21.75 4.08
C GLY A 34 -6.07 21.47 5.32
N LEU A 35 -4.94 20.77 5.16
CA LEU A 35 -3.97 20.54 6.25
C LEU A 35 -3.33 21.84 6.78
N LEU A 36 -3.09 22.82 5.92
CA LEU A 36 -2.57 24.14 6.33
C LEU A 36 -3.62 24.98 7.08
N GLU A 37 -4.87 24.96 6.62
CA GLU A 37 -5.98 25.64 7.31
C GLU A 37 -6.21 25.03 8.70
N LEU A 38 -6.10 23.71 8.81
CA LEU A 38 -6.15 22.97 10.07
C LEU A 38 -5.08 23.40 11.06
N ASP A 39 -3.84 23.61 10.59
CA ASP A 39 -2.73 23.91 11.48
C ASP A 39 -2.86 25.31 12.09
N ARG A 40 -3.17 26.28 11.23
CA ARG A 40 -3.22 27.71 11.60
C ARG A 40 -4.31 28.05 12.59
N LYS A 41 -5.34 27.22 12.70
CA LYS A 41 -6.51 27.47 13.55
C LYS A 41 -6.61 26.46 14.71
N ARG A 42 -5.54 25.72 15.02
CA ARG A 42 -5.48 24.85 16.20
C ARG A 42 -5.88 25.63 17.46
N GLY A 43 -6.91 25.14 18.17
CA GLY A 43 -7.45 25.79 19.37
C GLY A 43 -8.77 26.54 19.15
N CYS A 44 -9.23 26.71 17.91
CA CYS A 44 -10.56 27.27 17.62
C CYS A 44 -11.63 26.16 17.52
N THR A 45 -12.82 26.40 18.05
CA THR A 45 -13.91 25.40 18.13
C THR A 45 -14.59 25.07 16.79
N ASN A 46 -14.32 25.86 15.73
CA ASN A 46 -14.97 25.79 14.41
C ASN A 46 -14.04 25.34 13.27
N THR A 47 -12.98 24.58 13.57
CA THR A 47 -12.05 24.09 12.55
C THR A 47 -12.29 22.64 12.21
N PHE A 48 -11.86 22.21 11.02
CA PHE A 48 -11.79 20.79 10.72
C PHE A 48 -10.85 20.07 11.73
N ASP A 49 -10.94 18.75 11.82
CA ASP A 49 -10.05 17.88 12.64
C ASP A 49 -9.21 16.94 11.76
N ALA A 50 -9.67 16.71 10.53
CA ALA A 50 -9.05 15.77 9.61
C ALA A 50 -9.25 16.18 8.15
N VAL A 51 -8.32 15.72 7.32
CA VAL A 51 -8.49 15.68 5.85
C VAL A 51 -8.76 14.25 5.43
N PHE A 52 -9.79 14.04 4.62
CA PHE A 52 -10.11 12.75 4.02
C PHE A 52 -9.93 12.81 2.51
N VAL A 53 -9.06 11.96 1.98
CA VAL A 53 -8.76 11.90 0.56
C VAL A 53 -9.21 10.58 -0.05
N ALA A 54 -10.11 10.69 -1.03
CA ALA A 54 -10.50 9.59 -1.91
C ALA A 54 -9.99 9.89 -3.32
N ALA A 55 -8.98 9.15 -3.77
CA ALA A 55 -8.40 9.33 -5.09
C ALA A 55 -7.80 8.01 -5.60
N PRO A 56 -7.89 7.68 -6.91
CA PRO A 56 -7.49 6.37 -7.43
C PRO A 56 -6.08 5.90 -7.07
N THR A 57 -5.85 4.60 -7.12
CA THR A 57 -4.48 4.06 -7.02
C THR A 57 -3.61 4.60 -8.15
N GLY A 58 -2.40 5.07 -7.81
CA GLY A 58 -1.51 5.74 -8.76
C GLY A 58 -1.79 7.22 -8.99
N SER A 59 -2.79 7.82 -8.32
CA SER A 59 -3.08 9.26 -8.47
C SER A 59 -2.06 10.19 -7.79
N GLY A 60 -1.05 9.66 -7.09
CA GLY A 60 -0.07 10.46 -6.35
C GLY A 60 -0.51 10.86 -4.93
N LYS A 61 -1.28 10.04 -4.23
CA LYS A 61 -1.67 10.30 -2.82
C LYS A 61 -0.47 10.45 -1.88
N SER A 62 0.66 9.79 -2.15
CA SER A 62 1.85 9.88 -1.28
C SER A 62 2.44 11.28 -1.22
N THR A 63 2.28 12.08 -2.29
CA THR A 63 2.66 13.50 -2.33
C THR A 63 2.10 14.27 -1.14
N LEU A 64 0.92 13.91 -0.64
CA LEU A 64 0.26 14.60 0.46
C LEU A 64 1.07 14.54 1.74
N PHE A 65 1.54 13.36 2.15
CA PHE A 65 2.40 13.26 3.32
C PHE A 65 3.84 13.66 3.00
N GLU A 66 4.31 13.39 1.78
CA GLU A 66 5.64 13.78 1.32
C GLU A 66 5.89 15.29 1.33
N ALA A 67 4.85 16.10 1.15
CA ALA A 67 4.93 17.56 1.16
C ALA A 67 4.94 18.13 2.58
N MET A 68 4.67 17.35 3.62
CA MET A 68 4.37 17.89 4.95
C MET A 68 5.56 18.53 5.66
N SER A 69 6.80 18.18 5.33
CA SER A 69 7.95 18.93 5.84
C SER A 69 8.03 20.37 5.32
N LEU A 70 7.35 20.70 4.20
CA LEU A 70 7.17 22.11 3.77
C LEU A 70 6.16 22.86 4.64
N VAL A 71 5.19 22.12 5.18
CA VAL A 71 4.07 22.68 5.93
C VAL A 71 4.45 22.88 7.39
N PHE A 72 5.12 21.90 7.99
CA PHE A 72 5.42 21.88 9.42
C PHE A 72 6.90 22.07 9.79
N GLY A 73 7.78 22.21 8.80
CA GLY A 73 9.22 22.42 8.98
C GLY A 73 10.06 21.14 9.09
N LYS A 74 11.39 21.33 9.07
CA LYS A 74 12.43 20.28 8.90
C LYS A 74 12.64 19.30 10.09
N ARG A 75 11.71 19.23 11.04
CA ARG A 75 11.73 18.25 12.16
C ARG A 75 10.37 17.64 12.47
N ALA A 76 9.37 17.93 11.63
CA ALA A 76 8.05 17.37 11.78
C ALA A 76 8.06 15.87 11.43
N ILE A 77 7.54 15.07 12.35
CA ILE A 77 7.32 13.64 12.14
C ILE A 77 5.93 13.44 11.56
N THR A 78 5.87 12.70 10.47
CA THR A 78 4.66 12.09 9.95
C THR A 78 4.67 10.59 10.26
N ILE A 79 3.65 10.10 10.96
CA ILE A 79 3.46 8.68 11.21
C ILE A 79 2.44 8.14 10.22
N ILE A 80 2.85 7.21 9.37
CA ILE A 80 2.02 6.57 8.37
C ILE A 80 1.67 5.17 8.84
N ILE A 81 0.41 4.99 9.25
CA ILE A 81 -0.10 3.66 9.55
C ILE A 81 -0.67 3.02 8.29
N SER A 82 0.00 1.96 7.84
CA SER A 82 -0.33 1.24 6.62
C SER A 82 -0.60 -0.24 6.92
N PRO A 83 -1.69 -0.83 6.41
CA PRO A 83 -2.02 -2.23 6.65
C PRO A 83 -1.08 -3.23 5.94
N LEU A 84 -0.25 -2.78 5.00
CA LEU A 84 0.59 -3.66 4.18
C LEU A 84 2.07 -3.31 4.37
N ASN A 85 2.84 -4.21 4.98
CA ASN A 85 4.26 -4.01 5.26
C ASN A 85 5.08 -3.81 3.98
N ALA A 86 4.85 -4.64 2.95
CA ALA A 86 5.55 -4.53 1.67
C ALA A 86 5.31 -3.16 0.99
N LEU A 87 4.11 -2.59 1.16
CA LEU A 87 3.81 -1.25 0.66
C LEU A 87 4.59 -0.18 1.45
N SER A 88 4.66 -0.32 2.78
CA SER A 88 5.43 0.56 3.65
C SER A 88 6.92 0.55 3.31
N GLU A 89 7.51 -0.63 3.13
CA GLU A 89 8.93 -0.80 2.77
C GLU A 89 9.24 -0.14 1.43
N HIS A 90 8.40 -0.38 0.42
CA HIS A 90 8.55 0.24 -0.89
C HIS A 90 8.43 1.77 -0.84
N GLN A 91 7.49 2.30 -0.06
CA GLN A 91 7.32 3.75 0.09
C GLN A 91 8.47 4.39 0.86
N ALA A 92 8.94 3.75 1.94
CA ALA A 92 10.11 4.21 2.68
C ALA A 92 11.37 4.23 1.79
N ALA A 93 11.62 3.16 1.03
CA ALA A 93 12.74 3.11 0.10
C ALA A 93 12.69 4.24 -0.95
N LYS A 94 11.51 4.52 -1.51
CA LYS A 94 11.31 5.65 -2.45
C LYS A 94 11.58 7.02 -1.84
N LEU A 95 11.24 7.21 -0.57
CA LEU A 95 11.55 8.45 0.16
C LEU A 95 13.06 8.58 0.37
N CYS A 96 13.72 7.51 0.81
CA CYS A 96 15.17 7.48 1.02
C CYS A 96 15.95 7.74 -0.27
N MET A 97 15.53 7.15 -1.40
CA MET A 97 16.13 7.42 -2.72
C MET A 97 16.01 8.90 -3.15
N ARG A 98 15.05 9.64 -2.58
CA ARG A 98 14.87 11.09 -2.79
C ARG A 98 15.52 11.93 -1.70
N GLY A 99 16.43 11.36 -0.91
CA GLY A 99 17.16 12.05 0.16
C GLY A 99 16.33 12.37 1.40
N LYS A 100 15.15 11.75 1.58
CA LYS A 100 14.31 11.95 2.77
C LYS A 100 14.57 10.89 3.83
N MET A 101 14.45 11.25 5.10
CA MET A 101 14.67 10.34 6.21
C MET A 101 13.38 9.57 6.55
N ALA A 102 13.26 8.34 6.04
CA ALA A 102 12.12 7.46 6.25
C ALA A 102 12.54 6.13 6.88
N VAL A 103 11.75 5.65 7.84
CA VAL A 103 11.98 4.36 8.53
C VAL A 103 10.71 3.53 8.58
N VAL A 104 10.86 2.20 8.64
CA VAL A 104 9.76 1.27 8.88
C VAL A 104 9.89 0.68 10.27
N VAL A 105 8.86 0.84 11.09
CA VAL A 105 8.73 0.22 12.42
C VAL A 105 7.99 -1.10 12.28
N SER A 106 8.72 -2.18 12.48
CA SER A 106 8.27 -3.56 12.37
C SER A 106 8.89 -4.38 13.50
N LYS A 107 8.39 -5.59 13.75
CA LYS A 107 8.99 -6.48 14.75
C LYS A 107 10.51 -6.67 14.51
N LYS A 108 10.92 -6.80 13.24
CA LYS A 108 12.31 -7.00 12.84
C LYS A 108 13.17 -5.75 13.08
N THR A 109 12.69 -4.58 12.66
CA THR A 109 13.46 -3.32 12.79
C THR A 109 13.46 -2.77 14.22
N TRP A 110 12.59 -3.28 15.08
CA TRP A 110 12.50 -2.90 16.49
C TRP A 110 13.25 -3.85 17.43
N GLU A 111 13.71 -5.00 16.93
CA GLU A 111 14.24 -6.12 17.73
C GLU A 111 15.54 -5.77 18.46
N ASP A 112 16.50 -5.13 17.78
CA ASP A 112 17.81 -4.80 18.32
C ASP A 112 17.86 -3.49 19.14
N GLY A 113 16.73 -2.75 19.19
CA GLY A 113 16.60 -1.49 19.91
C GLY A 113 17.32 -0.29 19.28
N LYS A 114 18.11 -0.46 18.21
CA LYS A 114 18.88 0.65 17.61
C LYS A 114 17.96 1.73 17.05
N LEU A 115 16.90 1.33 16.35
CA LEU A 115 15.91 2.26 15.82
C LEU A 115 15.15 2.99 16.94
N TYR A 116 14.90 2.31 18.07
CA TYR A 116 14.25 2.94 19.22
C TYR A 116 15.14 4.06 19.81
N GLU A 117 16.43 3.77 20.07
CA GLU A 117 17.36 4.79 20.58
C GLU A 117 17.57 5.92 19.56
N GLN A 118 17.67 5.60 18.27
CA GLN A 118 17.73 6.61 17.21
C GLN A 118 16.51 7.54 17.23
N LEU A 119 15.29 7.00 17.38
CA LEU A 119 14.07 7.81 17.40
C LEU A 119 13.87 8.56 18.70
N LYS A 120 14.40 8.05 19.82
CA LYS A 120 14.36 8.70 21.13
C LYS A 120 15.26 9.92 21.20
N ASP A 121 16.35 9.94 20.43
CA ASP A 121 17.24 11.10 20.32
C ASP A 121 16.49 12.33 19.79
N ARG A 122 16.65 13.47 20.49
CA ARG A 122 16.05 14.75 20.07
C ARG A 122 16.66 15.29 18.78
N LEU A 123 17.90 14.91 18.46
CA LEU A 123 18.59 15.27 17.24
C LEU A 123 18.21 14.38 16.06
N CYS A 124 17.33 13.39 16.25
CA CYS A 124 16.87 12.50 15.19
C CYS A 124 16.28 13.26 13.99
N GLU A 125 16.81 12.99 12.80
CA GLU A 125 16.37 13.65 11.56
C GLU A 125 15.23 12.90 10.85
N VAL A 126 14.71 11.81 11.43
CA VAL A 126 13.61 11.05 10.83
C VAL A 126 12.35 11.92 10.67
N GLU A 127 11.86 11.99 9.43
CA GLU A 127 10.66 12.73 9.02
C GLU A 127 9.46 11.79 8.85
N TYR A 128 9.66 10.58 8.35
CA TYR A 128 8.58 9.65 7.98
C TYR A 128 8.74 8.32 8.69
N ILE A 129 7.70 7.92 9.43
CA ILE A 129 7.69 6.64 10.15
C ILE A 129 6.51 5.82 9.64
N PHE A 130 6.82 4.72 8.94
CA PHE A 130 5.80 3.76 8.56
C PHE A 130 5.65 2.72 9.65
N ILE A 131 4.41 2.40 10.02
CA ILE A 131 4.13 1.40 11.05
C ILE A 131 2.90 0.57 10.68
N SER A 132 2.88 -0.70 11.06
CA SER A 132 1.69 -1.54 10.90
C SER A 132 0.66 -1.25 12.02
N PRO A 133 -0.63 -1.52 11.80
CA PRO A 133 -1.64 -1.36 12.86
C PRO A 133 -1.31 -2.16 14.11
N GLU A 134 -0.79 -3.38 13.96
CA GLU A 134 -0.48 -4.29 15.07
C GLU A 134 0.71 -3.79 15.89
N MET A 135 1.77 -3.29 15.23
CA MET A 135 2.91 -2.68 15.91
C MET A 135 2.46 -1.42 16.67
N ASN A 136 1.64 -0.58 16.04
CA ASN A 136 1.15 0.64 16.67
C ASN A 136 0.18 0.39 17.83
N ALA A 137 -0.58 -0.71 17.78
CA ALA A 137 -1.55 -1.07 18.81
C ALA A 137 -0.94 -1.76 20.03
N ARG A 138 0.03 -2.66 19.81
CA ARG A 138 0.46 -3.64 20.83
C ARG A 138 1.88 -3.43 21.36
N ASN A 139 2.72 -2.65 20.69
CA ASN A 139 4.12 -2.53 21.10
C ASN A 139 4.26 -1.48 22.23
N VAL A 140 4.67 -1.95 23.41
CA VAL A 140 4.82 -1.12 24.62
C VAL A 140 5.88 -0.04 24.44
N ARG A 141 7.09 -0.39 23.97
CA ARG A 141 8.19 0.56 23.75
C ARG A 141 7.85 1.64 22.73
N TRP A 142 7.14 1.28 21.66
CA TRP A 142 6.61 2.25 20.70
C TRP A 142 5.62 3.20 21.37
N SER A 143 4.68 2.66 22.15
CA SER A 143 3.72 3.48 22.90
C SER A 143 4.43 4.45 23.86
N GLU A 144 5.44 4.01 24.60
CA GLU A 144 6.24 4.87 25.48
C GLU A 144 6.92 6.02 24.70
N LEU A 145 7.53 5.70 23.55
CA LEU A 145 8.20 6.68 22.71
C LEU A 145 7.22 7.75 22.19
N ILE A 146 6.09 7.35 21.59
CA ILE A 146 5.15 8.32 20.97
C ILE A 146 4.47 9.24 21.97
N PHE A 147 4.43 8.86 23.25
CA PHE A 147 3.89 9.68 24.33
C PHE A 147 4.95 10.44 25.13
N THR A 148 6.24 10.25 24.85
CA THR A 148 7.31 11.10 25.41
C THR A 148 7.19 12.50 24.83
N SER A 149 7.16 13.55 25.68
CA SER A 149 6.87 14.93 25.27
C SER A 149 7.74 15.41 24.10
N SER A 150 9.05 15.19 24.15
CA SER A 150 9.98 15.63 23.11
C SER A 150 9.74 14.97 21.75
N PHE A 151 9.27 13.72 21.74
CA PHE A 151 8.93 13.03 20.50
C PHE A 151 7.53 13.44 20.03
N ARG A 152 6.56 13.47 20.95
CA ARG A 152 5.16 13.79 20.68
C ARG A 152 4.99 15.19 20.07
N GLU A 153 5.71 16.18 20.57
CA GLU A 153 5.66 17.56 20.05
C GLU A 153 6.10 17.66 18.58
N ARG A 154 6.96 16.74 18.13
CA ARG A 154 7.37 16.65 16.72
C ARG A 154 6.35 15.94 15.84
N ILE A 155 5.44 15.14 16.38
CA ILE A 155 4.41 14.46 15.58
C ILE A 155 3.38 15.50 15.13
N LYS A 156 3.37 15.80 13.83
CA LYS A 156 2.45 16.79 13.26
C LYS A 156 1.31 16.19 12.45
N LEU A 157 1.53 14.98 11.90
CA LEU A 157 0.54 14.30 11.07
C LEU A 157 0.49 12.79 11.33
N LEU A 158 -0.72 12.28 11.53
CA LEU A 158 -1.06 10.86 11.45
C LEU A 158 -1.74 10.57 10.12
N VAL A 159 -1.20 9.60 9.39
CA VAL A 159 -1.75 9.16 8.11
C VAL A 159 -2.30 7.75 8.25
N TYR A 160 -3.60 7.58 7.99
CA TYR A 160 -4.23 6.28 7.88
C TYR A 160 -4.31 5.90 6.40
N ASN A 161 -3.36 5.11 5.93
CA ASN A 161 -3.27 4.67 4.54
C ASN A 161 -4.19 3.47 4.25
N GLU A 162 -4.91 3.48 3.13
CA GLU A 162 -5.99 2.52 2.87
C GLU A 162 -7.09 2.58 3.95
N ALA A 163 -7.50 3.79 4.34
CA ALA A 163 -8.45 4.06 5.41
C ALA A 163 -9.80 3.32 5.29
N ILE A 164 -10.22 2.95 4.07
CA ILE A 164 -11.41 2.09 3.86
C ILE A 164 -11.34 0.78 4.66
N LYS A 165 -10.12 0.27 4.89
CA LYS A 165 -9.91 -0.93 5.70
C LYS A 165 -10.39 -0.76 7.14
N ILE A 166 -10.40 0.44 7.70
CA ILE A 166 -10.98 0.68 9.04
C ILE A 166 -12.45 0.23 9.08
N ALA A 167 -13.24 0.53 8.03
CA ALA A 167 -14.65 0.13 7.95
C ALA A 167 -14.86 -1.32 7.47
N GLU A 168 -13.95 -1.88 6.68
CA GLU A 168 -14.07 -3.26 6.19
C GLU A 168 -13.60 -4.30 7.22
N TRP A 169 -12.54 -3.97 7.96
CA TRP A 169 -11.76 -4.87 8.78
C TRP A 169 -11.81 -4.55 10.26
N GLY A 170 -12.13 -3.32 10.62
CA GLY A 170 -11.99 -2.84 11.99
C GLY A 170 -13.22 -2.99 12.87
N LEU A 171 -14.39 -3.29 12.29
CA LEU A 171 -15.66 -3.34 13.03
C LEU A 171 -16.14 -4.79 13.23
N THR A 172 -16.28 -5.21 14.48
CA THR A 172 -17.05 -6.39 14.88
C THR A 172 -18.54 -6.10 14.73
N GLY A 173 -19.31 -7.05 14.18
CA GLY A 173 -20.75 -7.16 14.39
C GLY A 173 -21.61 -5.94 14.05
N ARG A 174 -22.02 -5.80 12.79
CA ARG A 174 -23.40 -5.37 12.45
C ARG A 174 -23.88 -6.20 11.27
N LYS A 175 -25.12 -6.65 11.37
CA LYS A 175 -25.86 -7.57 10.48
C LYS A 175 -26.14 -7.00 9.07
N ASP A 176 -25.32 -6.05 8.61
CA ASP A 176 -25.65 -5.20 7.45
C ASP A 176 -24.77 -5.54 6.24
N ARG A 177 -24.24 -6.77 6.18
CA ARG A 177 -23.51 -7.28 5.00
C ARG A 177 -24.46 -8.03 4.07
N VAL A 178 -25.48 -7.33 3.55
CA VAL A 178 -26.21 -7.82 2.38
C VAL A 178 -25.53 -7.22 1.15
N GLY A 179 -24.78 -8.02 0.39
CA GLY A 179 -24.47 -7.69 -1.00
C GLY A 179 -23.00 -7.58 -1.44
N ALA A 180 -22.02 -8.14 -0.75
CA ALA A 180 -20.69 -8.32 -1.35
C ALA A 180 -20.08 -9.68 -0.97
N MET A 181 -19.70 -10.46 -1.97
CA MET A 181 -19.19 -11.84 -1.94
C MET A 181 -17.94 -12.03 -1.07
N ALA A 182 -18.07 -11.90 0.25
CA ALA A 182 -17.12 -12.43 1.20
C ALA A 182 -17.82 -13.57 1.95
N HIS A 183 -17.40 -14.80 1.68
CA HIS A 183 -17.57 -15.92 2.60
C HIS A 183 -16.88 -15.56 3.92
N THR A 184 -17.56 -14.80 4.78
CA THR A 184 -17.20 -14.63 6.18
C THR A 184 -18.36 -15.21 6.96
N THR A 185 -18.16 -16.45 7.40
CA THR A 185 -19.00 -17.16 8.37
C THR A 185 -19.34 -16.21 9.52
N GLU A 186 -20.60 -16.18 9.92
CA GLU A 186 -21.03 -15.55 11.17
C GLU A 186 -20.10 -15.99 12.31
N GLY A 187 -19.49 -15.03 13.01
CA GLY A 187 -18.49 -15.29 14.05
C GLY A 187 -17.02 -15.11 13.64
N SER A 188 -16.71 -14.73 12.38
CA SER A 188 -15.32 -14.45 12.01
C SER A 188 -14.79 -13.17 12.68
N ASN A 189 -13.72 -13.29 13.47
CA ASN A 189 -12.98 -12.15 14.00
C ASN A 189 -12.62 -11.17 12.86
N PRO A 190 -12.69 -9.85 13.09
CA PRO A 190 -12.35 -8.86 12.08
C PRO A 190 -10.89 -9.06 11.63
N PHE A 191 -10.66 -9.08 10.32
CA PHE A 191 -9.32 -9.28 9.77
C PHE A 191 -8.48 -8.03 9.99
N ARG A 192 -7.64 -8.00 11.04
CA ARG A 192 -6.88 -6.81 11.52
C ARG A 192 -7.74 -5.74 12.21
N ALA A 193 -8.48 -6.15 13.24
CA ALA A 193 -9.30 -5.27 14.09
C ALA A 193 -8.50 -4.09 14.70
N GLU A 194 -7.19 -4.26 14.89
CA GLU A 194 -6.25 -3.27 15.40
C GLU A 194 -6.35 -1.97 14.60
N TYR A 195 -6.67 -2.03 13.30
CA TYR A 195 -6.72 -0.84 12.49
C TYR A 195 -7.86 0.12 12.87
N ALA A 196 -9.00 -0.36 13.36
CA ALA A 196 -10.01 0.51 13.96
C ALA A 196 -9.60 0.99 15.36
N GLN A 197 -9.02 0.10 16.17
CA GLN A 197 -8.64 0.41 17.56
C GLN A 197 -7.66 1.58 17.64
N ILE A 198 -6.67 1.61 16.74
CA ILE A 198 -5.65 2.67 16.76
C ILE A 198 -6.12 4.01 16.20
N VAL A 199 -7.27 4.06 15.52
CA VAL A 199 -7.75 5.34 14.98
C VAL A 199 -8.08 6.27 16.14
N GLN A 200 -8.66 5.74 17.23
CA GLN A 200 -8.94 6.54 18.42
C GLN A 200 -7.69 7.07 19.12
N GLN A 201 -6.50 6.47 18.91
CA GLN A 201 -5.24 7.01 19.46
C GLN A 201 -4.92 8.42 18.94
N ARG A 202 -5.49 8.86 17.80
CA ARG A 202 -5.33 10.25 17.33
C ARG A 202 -5.79 11.28 18.37
N LEU A 203 -6.79 10.95 19.21
CA LEU A 203 -7.23 11.80 20.32
C LEU A 203 -6.12 12.01 21.37
N ARG A 204 -5.35 10.96 21.66
CA ARG A 204 -4.29 11.00 22.67
C ARG A 204 -3.02 11.68 22.15
N ILE A 205 -2.71 11.55 20.86
CA ILE A 205 -1.54 12.21 20.27
C ILE A 205 -1.83 13.71 20.07
N GLY A 206 -3.02 14.06 19.60
CA GLY A 206 -3.47 15.45 19.46
C GLY A 206 -2.84 16.18 18.28
N CYS A 207 -2.52 15.48 17.20
CA CYS A 207 -1.98 16.06 15.96
C CYS A 207 -2.97 15.94 14.79
N GLN A 208 -2.61 16.47 13.61
CA GLN A 208 -3.51 16.43 12.46
C GLN A 208 -3.69 15.00 11.95
N THR A 209 -4.85 14.73 11.34
CA THR A 209 -5.18 13.42 10.79
C THR A 209 -5.46 13.50 9.29
N LEU A 210 -4.86 12.57 8.52
CA LEU A 210 -5.08 12.39 7.10
C LEU A 210 -5.53 10.96 6.81
N PHE A 211 -6.72 10.80 6.25
CA PHE A 211 -7.21 9.51 5.76
C PHE A 211 -6.98 9.41 4.26
N LEU A 212 -6.35 8.34 3.80
CA LEU A 212 -6.08 8.09 2.38
C LEU A 212 -6.77 6.81 1.92
N THR A 213 -7.51 6.89 0.81
CA THR A 213 -8.09 5.69 0.18
C THR A 213 -8.15 5.84 -1.34
N ALA A 214 -8.12 4.70 -2.05
CA ALA A 214 -8.37 4.65 -3.50
C ALA A 214 -9.78 5.13 -3.87
N GLY A 215 -10.73 4.88 -2.99
CA GLY A 215 -12.15 5.21 -3.12
C GLY A 215 -12.91 4.61 -1.94
N ALA A 216 -14.00 5.24 -1.52
CA ALA A 216 -14.84 4.72 -0.45
C ALA A 216 -16.30 5.12 -0.67
N PRO A 217 -17.26 4.16 -0.63
CA PRO A 217 -18.68 4.47 -0.59
C PRO A 217 -19.05 5.37 0.59
N PRO A 218 -20.11 6.19 0.50
CA PRO A 218 -20.52 7.07 1.59
C PRO A 218 -20.73 6.36 2.94
N ASP A 219 -21.35 5.17 2.95
CA ASP A 219 -21.58 4.40 4.19
C ASP A 219 -20.26 3.98 4.87
N LYS A 220 -19.23 3.67 4.07
CA LYS A 220 -17.90 3.32 4.57
C LYS A 220 -17.20 4.55 5.12
N ILE A 221 -17.31 5.70 4.47
CA ILE A 221 -16.77 6.97 4.97
C ILE A 221 -17.38 7.29 6.34
N ASP A 222 -18.71 7.23 6.44
CA ASP A 222 -19.41 7.55 7.68
C ASP A 222 -19.00 6.58 8.82
N LYS A 223 -18.79 5.29 8.51
CA LYS A 223 -18.24 4.30 9.47
C LYS A 223 -16.81 4.64 9.92
N ILE A 224 -15.92 5.03 9.01
CA ILE A 224 -14.54 5.41 9.34
C ILE A 224 -14.56 6.61 10.29
N LEU A 225 -15.35 7.64 9.96
CA LEU A 225 -15.46 8.86 10.77
C LEU A 225 -16.06 8.59 12.15
N ALA A 226 -17.05 7.70 12.24
CA ALA A 226 -17.61 7.27 13.52
C ALA A 226 -16.57 6.60 14.42
N VAL A 227 -15.79 5.64 13.88
CA VAL A 227 -14.67 5.01 14.59
C VAL A 227 -13.63 6.04 15.01
N ALA A 228 -13.34 6.99 14.12
CA ALA A 228 -12.39 8.06 14.37
C ALA A 228 -12.89 9.12 15.36
N THR A 229 -14.17 9.07 15.76
CA THR A 229 -14.83 10.09 16.58
C THR A 229 -14.67 11.49 15.98
N ILE A 230 -14.86 11.61 14.66
CA ILE A 230 -14.78 12.88 13.92
C ILE A 230 -16.12 13.12 13.21
N SER A 231 -16.65 14.34 13.33
CA SER A 231 -17.84 14.72 12.56
C SER A 231 -17.50 14.95 11.08
N LYS A 232 -18.43 14.63 10.20
CA LYS A 232 -18.35 14.96 8.77
C LYS A 232 -18.22 16.47 8.53
N SER A 233 -18.88 17.30 9.33
CA SER A 233 -18.76 18.77 9.27
C SER A 233 -17.37 19.28 9.68
N ARG A 234 -16.64 18.48 10.47
CA ARG A 234 -15.26 18.72 10.90
C ARG A 234 -14.24 17.94 10.05
N THR A 235 -14.64 17.46 8.88
CA THR A 235 -13.74 16.76 7.95
C THR A 235 -13.66 17.51 6.62
N PHE A 236 -12.45 17.88 6.22
CA PHE A 236 -12.24 18.41 4.88
C PHE A 236 -12.08 17.25 3.89
N PHE A 237 -12.94 17.20 2.88
CA PHE A 237 -12.90 16.15 1.85
C PHE A 237 -12.21 16.64 0.59
N ALA A 238 -11.12 15.98 0.19
CA ALA A 238 -10.53 16.15 -1.13
C ALA A 238 -10.77 14.88 -1.95
N LYS A 239 -11.52 15.01 -3.05
CA LYS A 239 -11.81 13.89 -3.94
C LYS A 239 -11.17 14.13 -5.29
N ALA A 240 -10.60 13.08 -5.87
CA ALA A 240 -10.26 13.05 -7.28
C ALA A 240 -11.34 12.30 -8.04
N ASP A 241 -11.45 12.58 -9.34
CA ASP A 241 -12.23 11.74 -10.23
C ASP A 241 -11.68 10.30 -10.20
N LEU A 242 -12.58 9.34 -10.12
CA LEU A 242 -12.26 7.92 -10.19
C LEU A 242 -12.05 7.46 -11.64
N PHE A 243 -12.48 8.27 -12.61
CA PHE A 243 -12.28 8.00 -14.01
C PHE A 243 -10.79 7.93 -14.37
N ARG A 244 -10.46 6.93 -15.18
CA ARG A 244 -9.10 6.65 -15.64
C ARG A 244 -9.12 6.64 -17.16
N PRO A 245 -8.88 7.79 -17.82
CA PRO A 245 -8.91 7.86 -19.28
C PRO A 245 -7.86 6.94 -19.93
N ASN A 246 -6.83 6.58 -19.17
CA ASN A 246 -5.79 5.65 -19.58
C ASN A 246 -6.18 4.16 -19.45
N LEU A 247 -7.39 3.83 -18.98
CA LEU A 247 -7.89 2.46 -18.86
C LEU A 247 -9.07 2.25 -19.81
N ARG A 248 -9.03 1.16 -20.58
CA ARG A 248 -10.13 0.72 -21.44
C ARG A 248 -10.78 -0.52 -20.83
N ASN A 249 -12.06 -0.43 -20.50
CA ASN A 249 -12.84 -1.57 -20.04
C ASN A 249 -13.38 -2.33 -21.26
N ILE A 250 -13.05 -3.61 -21.36
CA ILE A 250 -13.52 -4.49 -22.43
C ILE A 250 -14.19 -5.69 -21.76
N VAL A 251 -15.44 -5.96 -22.14
CA VAL A 251 -16.17 -7.16 -21.73
C VAL A 251 -16.17 -8.11 -22.92
N VAL A 252 -15.71 -9.34 -22.70
CA VAL A 252 -15.66 -10.39 -23.70
C VAL A 252 -16.43 -11.58 -23.17
N GLU A 253 -17.33 -12.11 -23.99
CA GLU A 253 -18.01 -13.36 -23.69
C GLU A 253 -17.05 -14.54 -23.88
N MET A 254 -16.96 -15.42 -22.88
CA MET A 254 -16.08 -16.59 -22.96
C MET A 254 -16.68 -17.67 -23.87
N THR A 255 -15.86 -18.22 -24.78
CA THR A 255 -16.20 -19.28 -25.72
C THR A 255 -15.15 -20.40 -25.73
N PRO A 256 -15.50 -21.62 -25.30
CA PRO A 256 -16.81 -22.06 -24.80
C PRO A 256 -17.15 -21.41 -23.45
N HIS A 257 -18.42 -21.45 -23.03
CA HIS A 257 -18.87 -21.03 -21.69
C HIS A 257 -18.36 -21.94 -20.56
N THR A 258 -17.17 -22.54 -20.71
CA THR A 258 -16.53 -23.39 -19.73
C THR A 258 -15.13 -22.88 -19.44
N LYS A 259 -14.77 -22.92 -18.16
CA LYS A 259 -13.43 -22.52 -17.69
C LYS A 259 -12.41 -23.66 -17.78
N ALA A 260 -12.80 -24.79 -18.37
CA ALA A 260 -12.00 -26.02 -18.38
C ALA A 260 -10.71 -25.89 -19.22
N THR A 261 -10.72 -25.05 -20.25
CA THR A 261 -9.58 -24.87 -21.17
C THR A 261 -9.06 -23.44 -21.22
N MET A 262 -9.88 -22.45 -20.86
CA MET A 262 -9.55 -21.01 -20.90
C MET A 262 -8.91 -20.57 -22.24
N THR A 263 -9.38 -21.12 -23.36
CA THR A 263 -8.86 -20.87 -24.71
C THR A 263 -8.92 -19.41 -25.14
N ASP A 264 -9.82 -18.63 -24.54
CA ASP A 264 -9.92 -17.19 -24.82
C ASP A 264 -8.78 -16.39 -24.23
N ILE A 265 -8.13 -16.85 -23.16
CA ILE A 265 -6.99 -16.14 -22.56
C ILE A 265 -5.86 -15.98 -23.60
N PRO A 266 -5.34 -17.05 -24.25
CA PRO A 266 -4.39 -16.89 -25.34
C PRO A 266 -4.89 -16.01 -26.49
N ARG A 267 -6.19 -16.06 -26.84
CA ARG A 267 -6.78 -15.21 -27.89
C ARG A 267 -6.77 -13.73 -27.53
N MET A 268 -6.92 -13.37 -26.26
CA MET A 268 -6.78 -11.98 -25.83
C MET A 268 -5.36 -11.44 -26.07
N PHE A 269 -4.36 -12.32 -26.11
CA PHE A 269 -3.00 -11.96 -26.45
C PHE A 269 -2.67 -12.15 -27.94
N SER A 270 -3.46 -12.90 -28.73
CA SER A 270 -3.11 -13.38 -30.08
C SER A 270 -2.93 -12.31 -31.16
N VAL A 271 -3.22 -11.04 -30.85
CA VAL A 271 -2.89 -9.90 -31.71
C VAL A 271 -1.37 -9.65 -31.77
N ARG A 272 -0.58 -10.29 -30.91
CA ARG A 272 0.87 -10.03 -30.82
C ARG A 272 1.71 -11.20 -31.33
N SER A 273 2.81 -10.88 -32.01
CA SER A 273 3.55 -11.87 -32.82
C SER A 273 4.54 -12.73 -32.03
N ASN A 274 4.93 -12.34 -30.82
CA ASN A 274 5.90 -13.08 -30.00
C ASN A 274 5.65 -12.89 -28.49
N SER A 275 6.15 -13.82 -27.66
CA SER A 275 6.06 -13.71 -26.19
C SER A 275 6.61 -12.37 -25.67
N SER A 276 7.66 -11.83 -26.31
CA SER A 276 8.33 -10.55 -26.00
C SER A 276 7.46 -9.31 -26.14
N SER A 277 6.37 -9.42 -26.90
CA SER A 277 5.44 -8.33 -27.15
C SER A 277 4.29 -8.29 -26.15
N ILE A 278 4.14 -9.28 -25.26
CA ILE A 278 3.13 -9.26 -24.20
C ILE A 278 3.59 -8.30 -23.10
N PRO A 279 2.79 -7.27 -22.75
CA PRO A 279 3.19 -6.34 -21.71
C PRO A 279 3.02 -7.02 -20.35
N GLN A 280 3.69 -6.51 -19.33
CA GLN A 280 3.48 -7.01 -17.97
C GLN A 280 1.98 -7.00 -17.62
N SER A 281 1.43 -8.18 -17.36
CA SER A 281 -0.01 -8.39 -17.23
C SER A 281 -0.32 -9.18 -15.96
N ILE A 282 -1.48 -8.88 -15.38
CA ILE A 282 -2.03 -9.58 -14.21
C ILE A 282 -3.34 -10.24 -14.65
N VAL A 283 -3.46 -11.54 -14.41
CA VAL A 283 -4.70 -12.30 -14.66
C VAL A 283 -5.23 -12.78 -13.31
N TYR A 284 -6.51 -12.50 -13.06
CA TYR A 284 -7.23 -12.94 -11.87
C TYR A 284 -8.10 -14.15 -12.20
N CYS A 285 -7.97 -15.22 -11.42
CA CYS A 285 -8.79 -16.43 -11.54
C CYS A 285 -9.53 -16.68 -10.22
N ASN A 286 -10.71 -17.30 -10.28
CA ASN A 286 -11.52 -17.53 -9.08
C ASN A 286 -10.92 -18.62 -8.19
N THR A 287 -10.31 -19.64 -8.81
CA THR A 287 -9.76 -20.80 -8.11
C THR A 287 -8.30 -21.07 -8.48
N ARG A 288 -7.66 -21.96 -7.71
CA ARG A 288 -6.28 -22.40 -7.98
C ARG A 288 -6.23 -23.28 -9.23
N GLU A 289 -7.27 -24.08 -9.40
CA GLU A 289 -7.47 -24.95 -10.55
C GLU A 289 -7.60 -24.10 -11.82
N GLU A 290 -8.46 -23.07 -11.80
CA GLU A 290 -8.59 -22.11 -12.91
C GLU A 290 -7.25 -21.41 -13.21
N THR A 291 -6.50 -21.03 -12.18
CA THR A 291 -5.16 -20.44 -12.35
C THR A 291 -4.21 -21.41 -13.05
N SER A 292 -4.18 -22.68 -12.63
CA SER A 292 -3.34 -23.72 -13.25
C SER A 292 -3.73 -23.99 -14.71
N ILE A 293 -5.04 -23.99 -15.02
CA ILE A 293 -5.57 -24.14 -16.37
C ILE A 293 -5.13 -22.96 -17.25
N GLY A 294 -5.35 -21.72 -16.80
CA GLY A 294 -4.96 -20.50 -17.53
C GLY A 294 -3.46 -20.41 -17.78
N LEU A 295 -2.65 -20.77 -16.78
CA LEU A 295 -1.20 -20.88 -16.90
C LEU A 295 -0.79 -21.90 -17.97
N SER A 296 -1.40 -23.08 -17.94
CA SER A 296 -1.13 -24.14 -18.91
C SER A 296 -1.52 -23.71 -20.34
N ALA A 297 -2.62 -22.98 -20.50
CA ALA A 297 -3.08 -22.47 -21.79
C ALA A 297 -2.11 -21.42 -22.37
N LEU A 298 -1.62 -20.49 -21.54
CA LEU A 298 -0.64 -19.48 -21.95
C LEU A 298 0.71 -20.10 -22.30
N HIS A 299 1.20 -21.02 -21.47
CA HIS A 299 2.47 -21.71 -21.71
C HIS A 299 2.44 -22.52 -23.01
N LYS A 300 1.36 -23.28 -23.25
CA LYS A 300 1.20 -24.03 -24.52
C LYS A 300 1.17 -23.14 -25.75
N SER A 301 0.58 -21.96 -25.64
CA SER A 301 0.36 -21.08 -26.78
C SER A 301 1.54 -20.15 -27.07
N TRP A 302 2.35 -19.79 -26.05
CA TRP A 302 3.39 -18.76 -26.18
C TRP A 302 4.76 -19.12 -25.59
N GLY A 303 4.89 -20.30 -24.96
CA GLY A 303 6.15 -20.72 -24.32
C GLY A 303 6.59 -19.81 -23.17
N LEU A 304 5.69 -19.02 -22.59
CA LEU A 304 6.00 -18.09 -21.51
C LEU A 304 6.52 -18.85 -20.29
N GLU A 305 7.65 -18.42 -19.74
CA GLU A 305 8.06 -18.79 -18.39
C GLU A 305 7.15 -18.03 -17.41
N VAL A 306 6.40 -18.77 -16.60
CA VAL A 306 5.45 -18.16 -15.68
C VAL A 306 5.87 -18.40 -14.24
N THR A 307 6.02 -17.32 -13.48
CA THR A 307 6.25 -17.38 -12.04
C THR A 307 4.92 -17.22 -11.30
N VAL A 308 4.64 -18.14 -10.36
CA VAL A 308 3.46 -18.03 -9.48
C VAL A 308 3.87 -17.23 -8.24
N ASP A 309 3.75 -15.91 -8.32
CA ASP A 309 3.97 -15.02 -7.19
C ASP A 309 2.64 -14.69 -6.49
N SER A 310 2.31 -15.44 -5.43
CA SER A 310 1.28 -15.02 -4.48
C SER A 310 1.59 -15.49 -3.06
N PRO A 311 1.87 -14.57 -2.11
CA PRO A 311 1.98 -14.89 -0.68
C PRO A 311 0.71 -15.53 -0.09
N LEU A 312 -0.46 -15.28 -0.71
CA LEU A 312 -1.77 -15.79 -0.29
C LEU A 312 -2.09 -17.19 -0.84
N ALA A 313 -1.38 -17.63 -1.89
CA ALA A 313 -1.56 -18.96 -2.47
C ALA A 313 -1.15 -20.10 -1.52
N ARG A 314 -0.42 -19.81 -0.45
CA ARG A 314 0.04 -20.85 0.49
C ARG A 314 -1.00 -21.32 1.51
N GLN A 315 -2.11 -20.60 1.74
CA GLN A 315 -2.98 -20.94 2.89
C GLN A 315 -4.50 -20.73 2.78
N LYS A 316 -5.06 -20.06 1.76
CA LYS A 316 -6.53 -19.87 1.69
C LYS A 316 -7.15 -20.22 0.33
N ARG A 317 -8.40 -20.73 0.38
CA ARG A 317 -9.32 -20.91 -0.75
C ARG A 317 -9.89 -19.52 -1.09
N GLY A 318 -9.42 -18.94 -2.19
CA GLY A 318 -9.82 -17.61 -2.67
C GLY A 318 -8.90 -17.18 -3.80
N PHE A 319 -9.41 -16.32 -4.68
CA PHE A 319 -8.82 -15.83 -5.93
C PHE A 319 -7.29 -15.87 -5.99
N GLN A 320 -6.77 -16.40 -7.09
CA GLN A 320 -5.35 -16.48 -7.34
C GLN A 320 -4.92 -15.57 -8.49
N VAL A 321 -3.68 -15.10 -8.36
CA VAL A 321 -3.06 -14.13 -9.24
C VAL A 321 -1.74 -14.72 -9.68
N PHE A 322 -1.46 -14.64 -10.98
CA PHE A 322 -0.14 -14.92 -11.52
C PHE A 322 0.32 -13.74 -12.38
N ARG A 323 1.63 -13.53 -12.40
CA ARG A 323 2.28 -12.51 -13.20
C ARG A 323 2.84 -13.18 -14.44
N VAL A 324 2.50 -12.65 -15.61
CA VAL A 324 3.17 -13.04 -16.85
C VAL A 324 4.36 -12.10 -17.03
N THR A 325 5.56 -12.64 -16.95
CA THR A 325 6.82 -11.91 -17.10
C THR A 325 7.62 -12.53 -18.24
N LEU A 326 8.23 -11.69 -19.07
CA LEU A 326 9.23 -12.15 -20.03
C LEU A 326 10.53 -12.43 -19.30
N ALA A 327 11.00 -13.66 -19.35
CA ALA A 327 12.34 -13.98 -18.90
C ALA A 327 13.35 -13.44 -19.91
N GLU A 328 14.10 -12.40 -19.54
CA GLU A 328 15.43 -12.19 -20.10
C GLU A 328 16.30 -13.35 -19.59
N LYS A 329 16.61 -14.29 -20.50
CA LYS A 329 17.55 -15.41 -20.36
C LYS A 329 18.01 -15.67 -18.91
N LEU A 330 17.21 -16.37 -18.13
CA LEU A 330 17.73 -17.11 -16.98
C LEU A 330 18.33 -18.41 -17.51
N SER A 331 19.65 -18.52 -17.36
CA SER A 331 20.46 -19.64 -17.83
C SER A 331 19.97 -20.99 -17.30
N SER A 332 19.50 -21.83 -18.23
CA SER A 332 19.49 -23.30 -18.18
C SER A 332 19.26 -23.98 -16.82
N ALA A 333 17.99 -24.13 -16.42
CA ALA A 333 17.59 -25.17 -15.47
C ALA A 333 16.72 -26.23 -16.18
N ARG A 334 17.29 -27.42 -16.42
CA ARG A 334 16.59 -28.55 -17.07
C ARG A 334 15.46 -29.08 -16.17
N LEU A 335 14.21 -28.99 -16.64
CA LEU A 335 13.06 -29.72 -16.11
C LEU A 335 13.27 -31.23 -16.30
N ARG A 336 13.44 -32.01 -15.23
CA ARG A 336 13.41 -33.48 -15.28
C ARG A 336 12.00 -34.00 -14.94
N ARG A 337 11.47 -34.89 -15.79
CA ARG A 337 10.22 -35.63 -15.55
C ARG A 337 10.41 -36.69 -14.46
N MET A 338 9.49 -36.78 -13.50
CA MET A 338 9.36 -37.94 -12.61
C MET A 338 8.52 -39.07 -13.27
N PRO A 339 8.73 -40.35 -12.91
CA PRO A 339 7.93 -41.46 -13.41
C PRO A 339 6.54 -41.49 -12.75
N ARG A 340 5.53 -41.82 -13.55
CA ARG A 340 4.11 -41.90 -13.15
C ARG A 340 3.88 -43.03 -12.14
N ARG A 341 3.24 -42.73 -11.00
CA ARG A 341 2.45 -43.71 -10.23
C ARG A 341 0.96 -43.35 -10.32
N LYS A 342 0.13 -44.37 -10.48
CA LYS A 342 -1.30 -44.29 -10.75
C LYS A 342 -2.07 -43.70 -9.57
N ASN A 343 -3.07 -42.89 -9.95
CA ASN A 343 -4.24 -42.42 -9.22
C ASN A 343 -4.14 -41.17 -8.34
N ARG A 344 -5.01 -40.23 -8.74
CA ARG A 344 -5.51 -38.99 -8.13
C ARG A 344 -4.66 -37.73 -8.33
N TYR A 345 -5.40 -36.68 -8.64
CA TYR A 345 -5.00 -35.35 -9.06
C TYR A 345 -3.99 -34.73 -8.10
N ASP A 346 -2.74 -34.56 -8.56
CA ASP A 346 -1.78 -33.65 -7.94
C ASP A 346 -0.82 -33.13 -9.03
N VAL A 347 -0.90 -31.84 -9.34
CA VAL A 347 0.13 -31.12 -10.10
C VAL A 347 0.99 -30.39 -9.07
N ALA A 348 2.02 -31.08 -8.59
CA ALA A 348 3.06 -30.50 -7.75
C ALA A 348 4.24 -30.04 -8.61
N TRP A 349 4.59 -28.75 -8.53
CA TRP A 349 5.87 -28.24 -9.01
C TRP A 349 6.67 -27.75 -7.80
N ARG A 350 7.86 -28.33 -7.60
CA ARG A 350 8.80 -27.94 -6.54
C ARG A 350 9.72 -26.86 -7.11
N CYS A 351 9.79 -25.71 -6.46
CA CYS A 351 10.92 -24.80 -6.63
C CYS A 351 12.14 -25.48 -5.96
N SER A 352 13.23 -25.68 -6.69
CA SER A 352 14.48 -26.15 -6.09
C SER A 352 15.09 -24.99 -5.32
N ASP A 353 15.03 -25.04 -3.99
CA ASP A 353 15.90 -24.25 -3.13
C ASP A 353 17.34 -24.68 -3.41
N ASP A 354 18.07 -23.84 -4.14
CA ASP A 354 19.53 -23.84 -4.13
C ASP A 354 20.01 -22.38 -3.98
N CYS A 355 19.67 -21.77 -2.85
CA CYS A 355 20.48 -20.70 -2.29
C CYS A 355 21.14 -21.25 -1.03
N LYS A 356 22.21 -22.02 -1.24
CA LYS A 356 23.15 -22.37 -0.18
C LYS A 356 23.64 -21.09 0.49
N ARG A 357 23.52 -21.08 1.81
CA ARG A 357 24.28 -20.30 2.79
C ARG A 357 25.58 -19.69 2.20
N THR A 358 25.57 -18.39 1.99
CA THR A 358 26.77 -17.56 2.16
C THR A 358 26.40 -16.44 3.13
N ARG A 359 26.89 -16.59 4.37
CA ARG A 359 26.97 -15.50 5.34
C ARG A 359 27.93 -14.47 4.75
N VAL A 360 27.45 -13.26 4.47
CA VAL A 360 28.33 -12.10 4.32
C VAL A 360 27.92 -11.09 5.39
N ALA A 361 28.88 -10.76 6.25
CA ALA A 361 28.72 -9.84 7.36
C ALA A 361 28.59 -8.38 6.86
N PRO A 362 27.97 -7.46 7.63
CA PRO A 362 27.65 -6.11 7.18
C PRO A 362 28.84 -5.15 7.28
N SER A 363 29.92 -5.43 6.54
CA SER A 363 31.10 -4.54 6.46
C SER A 363 31.71 -4.35 5.07
N GLU A 364 31.08 -4.84 3.99
CA GLU A 364 31.61 -4.73 2.61
C GLU A 364 30.77 -3.88 1.64
N CYS A 365 29.87 -3.02 2.15
CA CYS A 365 29.10 -2.08 1.30
C CYS A 365 29.85 -0.78 0.94
N VAL A 366 31.18 -0.68 1.11
CA VAL A 366 31.94 0.57 0.87
C VAL A 366 33.05 0.43 -0.21
N LYS A 367 33.20 -0.72 -0.88
CA LYS A 367 34.28 -0.87 -1.90
C LYS A 367 33.86 -1.13 -3.36
N ALA A 368 32.57 -1.22 -3.67
CA ALA A 368 32.12 -1.45 -5.06
C ALA A 368 31.76 -0.17 -5.84
N ALA A 369 32.30 0.99 -5.48
CA ALA A 369 32.06 2.27 -6.16
C ALA A 369 33.33 2.90 -6.79
N LYS A 370 34.42 2.13 -6.94
CA LYS A 370 35.65 2.58 -7.60
C LYS A 370 36.33 1.44 -8.37
N SER A 371 35.76 1.03 -9.50
CA SER A 371 36.48 0.38 -10.59
C SER A 371 35.54 0.16 -11.77
N GLU A 372 35.32 1.22 -12.55
CA GLU A 372 34.98 1.19 -13.97
C GLU A 372 35.14 2.63 -14.48
N VAL A 373 36.39 2.97 -14.79
CA VAL A 373 36.78 3.95 -15.82
C VAL A 373 37.41 3.13 -16.93
#